data_AF-A0AA45GAE3-F1
#
_entry.id   AF-A0AA45GAE3-F1
#
_cell.length_a   1.000
_cell.length_b   1.000
_cell.length_c   1.000
_cell.angle_alpha   90.00
_cell.angle_beta   90.00
_cell.angle_gamma   90.00
#
_symmetry.space_group_name_H-M   'P 1'
#
loop_
_entity.id
_entity.type
_entity.pdbx_description
1 polymer ?
#
loop_
_entity_poly.entity_id
_entity_poly.type
_entity_poly.pdbx_seq_one_letter_code
_entity_poly.pdbx_strand_id
1 'polypeptide(L)'
;MDLAERYEYLRDGDDENIEIVEAFVRAYTRGVGFDKHTGLPIPALAGVILAAAKRLEVSPIIGQATEGGEVRYDVFKGFNLAELSVLNDYRRRSA
;
A
#
# COMPACT_ATOMS: atom_id res chain seq x y z
N MET A 1 2.65 11.95 -14.85
CA MET A 1 3.13 10.70 -14.27
C MET A 1 1.93 9.95 -13.74
N ASP A 2 1.63 8.81 -14.34
CA ASP A 2 0.58 7.88 -13.86
C ASP A 2 1.00 7.20 -12.54
N LEU A 3 0.06 6.60 -11.81
CA LEU A 3 0.34 5.86 -10.57
C LEU A 3 1.26 4.66 -10.80
N ALA A 4 1.16 3.98 -11.94
CA ALA A 4 2.06 2.89 -12.28
C ALA A 4 3.51 3.41 -12.47
N GLU A 5 3.69 4.46 -13.26
CA GLU A 5 5.00 5.11 -13.46
C GLU A 5 5.59 5.64 -12.15
N ARG A 6 4.75 6.20 -11.28
CA ARG A 6 5.17 6.70 -9.96
C ARG A 6 5.66 5.57 -9.07
N TYR A 7 4.94 4.45 -9.06
CA TYR A 7 5.32 3.29 -8.28
C TYR A 7 6.64 2.71 -8.80
N GLU A 8 6.80 2.56 -10.11
CA GLU A 8 8.02 2.03 -10.71
C GLU A 8 9.23 2.89 -10.32
N TYR A 9 9.13 4.21 -10.46
CA TYR A 9 10.19 5.14 -10.05
C TYR A 9 10.56 5.03 -8.56
N LEU A 10 9.56 4.94 -7.67
CA LEU A 10 9.83 4.90 -6.23
C LEU A 10 10.31 3.53 -5.76
N ARG A 11 9.87 2.46 -6.42
CA ARG A 11 10.37 1.10 -6.18
C ARG A 11 11.85 1.00 -6.55
N ASP A 12 12.23 1.53 -7.71
CA ASP A 12 13.63 1.55 -8.15
C ASP A 12 14.52 2.46 -7.29
N GLY A 13 13.91 3.34 -6.50
CA GLY A 13 14.58 4.22 -5.55
C GLY A 13 14.84 3.62 -4.16
N ASP A 14 14.67 2.30 -3.97
CA ASP A 14 14.84 1.59 -2.68
C ASP A 14 13.96 2.16 -1.53
N ASP A 15 12.70 2.55 -1.82
CA ASP A 15 11.77 2.91 -0.75
C ASP A 15 11.27 1.65 -0.01
N GLU A 16 11.91 1.35 1.13
CA GLU A 16 11.62 0.19 1.98
C GLU A 16 10.11 0.06 2.32
N ASN A 17 9.38 1.17 2.47
CA ASN A 17 7.95 1.11 2.79
C ASN A 17 7.14 0.56 1.62
N ILE A 18 7.54 0.90 0.40
CA ILE A 18 6.90 0.40 -0.83
C ILE A 18 7.15 -1.10 -0.95
N GLU A 19 8.37 -1.58 -0.71
CA GLU A 19 8.70 -3.00 -0.79
C GLU A 19 7.91 -3.83 0.23
N ILE A 20 7.82 -3.34 1.47
CA ILE A 20 7.06 -4.01 2.54
C ILE A 20 5.57 -4.11 2.17
N VAL A 21 4.98 -3.01 1.72
CA VAL A 21 3.55 -2.98 1.38
C VAL A 21 3.29 -3.80 0.12
N GLU A 22 4.17 -3.76 -0.87
CA GLU A 22 4.06 -4.61 -2.06
C GLU A 22 4.05 -6.09 -1.67
N ALA A 23 4.93 -6.53 -0.76
CA ALA A 23 4.96 -7.90 -0.30
C ALA A 23 3.62 -8.33 0.33
N PHE A 24 2.99 -7.46 1.13
CA PHE A 24 1.67 -7.72 1.70
C PHE A 24 0.56 -7.78 0.64
N VAL A 25 0.55 -6.84 -0.31
CA VAL A 25 -0.43 -6.82 -1.40
C VAL A 25 -0.28 -8.08 -2.27
N ARG A 26 0.95 -8.44 -2.65
CA ARG A 26 1.25 -9.61 -3.47
C ARG A 26 0.83 -10.91 -2.77
N ALA A 27 1.06 -11.02 -1.46
CA ALA A 27 0.59 -12.16 -0.67
C ALA A 27 -0.95 -12.22 -0.61
N TYR A 28 -1.61 -11.07 -0.39
CA TYR A 28 -3.06 -10.97 -0.30
C TYR A 28 -3.78 -11.35 -1.60
N THR A 29 -3.26 -10.88 -2.74
CA THR A 29 -3.83 -11.17 -4.06
C THR A 29 -3.29 -12.46 -4.67
N ARG A 30 -2.33 -13.13 -4.02
CA ARG A 30 -1.57 -14.28 -4.57
C ARG A 30 -0.94 -13.96 -5.94
N GLY A 31 -0.43 -12.74 -6.08
CA GLY A 31 0.16 -12.22 -7.32
C GLY A 31 -0.85 -11.85 -8.41
N VAL A 32 -2.17 -11.95 -8.17
CA VAL A 32 -3.17 -11.44 -9.12
C VAL A 32 -3.10 -9.92 -9.16
N GLY A 33 -3.13 -9.34 -10.36
CA GLY A 33 -2.97 -7.90 -10.59
C GLY A 33 -1.50 -7.45 -10.70
N PHE A 34 -0.55 -8.39 -10.73
CA PHE A 34 0.85 -8.11 -11.07
C PHE A 34 1.17 -8.69 -12.44
N ASP A 35 1.93 -7.94 -13.24
CA ASP A 35 2.48 -8.40 -14.50
C ASP A 35 3.50 -9.52 -14.25
N LYS A 36 3.44 -10.59 -15.04
CA LYS A 36 4.28 -11.77 -14.85
C LYS A 36 5.72 -11.58 -15.36
N HIS A 37 5.93 -10.63 -16.26
CA HIS A 37 7.20 -10.39 -16.93
C HIS A 37 7.96 -9.26 -16.25
N THR A 38 7.29 -8.15 -15.97
CA THR A 38 7.89 -6.98 -15.31
C THR A 38 7.78 -7.04 -13.80
N GLY A 39 6.85 -7.84 -13.26
CA GLY A 39 6.56 -7.88 -11.84
C GLY A 39 5.86 -6.63 -11.31
N LEU A 40 5.44 -5.70 -12.18
CA LEU A 40 4.79 -4.45 -11.79
C LEU A 40 3.29 -4.66 -11.49
N PRO A 41 2.74 -3.95 -10.49
CA PRO A 41 1.31 -3.93 -10.23
C PRO A 41 0.56 -3.12 -11.29
N ILE A 42 -0.70 -3.48 -11.54
CA ILE A 42 -1.63 -2.61 -12.27
C ILE A 42 -1.87 -1.29 -11.50
N PRO A 43 -2.35 -0.22 -12.17
CA PRO A 43 -2.51 1.10 -11.55
C PRO A 43 -3.34 1.10 -10.26
N ALA A 44 -4.37 0.26 -10.17
CA ALA A 44 -5.20 0.14 -8.97
C ALA A 44 -4.42 -0.38 -7.76
N LEU A 45 -3.59 -1.42 -7.96
CA LEU A 45 -2.76 -1.97 -6.90
C LEU A 45 -1.57 -1.04 -6.58
N ALA A 46 -0.99 -0.39 -7.60
CA ALA A 46 0.03 0.65 -7.41
C ALA A 46 -0.48 1.77 -6.50
N GLY A 47 -1.72 2.24 -6.72
CA GLY A 47 -2.36 3.24 -5.88
C GLY A 47 -2.51 2.80 -4.42
N VAL A 48 -2.94 1.56 -4.18
CA VAL A 48 -3.04 0.99 -2.81
C VAL A 48 -1.67 0.92 -2.15
N ILE A 49 -0.66 0.43 -2.87
CA ILE A 49 0.71 0.30 -2.34
C ILE A 49 1.25 1.67 -1.95
N LEU A 50 1.15 2.65 -2.84
CA LEU A 50 1.62 4.01 -2.58
C LEU A 50 0.88 4.68 -1.43
N ALA A 51 -0.45 4.52 -1.35
CA ALA A 51 -1.26 5.11 -0.29
C ALA A 51 -0.93 4.51 1.09
N ALA A 52 -0.77 3.20 1.17
CA ALA A 52 -0.38 2.52 2.40
C ALA A 52 1.08 2.81 2.79
N ALA A 53 2.01 2.85 1.83
CA ALA A 53 3.41 3.21 2.08
C ALA A 53 3.52 4.65 2.61
N LYS A 54 2.73 5.60 2.09
CA LYS A 54 2.69 6.97 2.62
C LYS A 54 2.12 7.09 4.04
N ARG A 55 1.38 6.11 4.52
CA ARG A 55 0.98 6.05 5.95
C ARG A 55 2.06 5.43 6.83
N LEU A 56 2.95 4.61 6.27
CA LEU A 56 4.12 4.07 6.97
C LEU A 56 5.23 5.11 7.11
N GLU A 57 5.40 5.96 6.11
CA GLU A 57 6.25 7.13 6.20
C GLU A 57 5.80 7.94 7.42
N VAL A 58 6.69 8.07 8.42
CA VAL A 58 6.41 8.73 9.68
C VAL A 58 5.91 10.14 9.38
N SER A 59 4.59 10.34 9.38
CA SER A 59 4.01 11.65 9.15
C SER A 59 4.13 12.47 10.42
N PRO A 60 4.93 13.54 10.46
CA PRO A 60 4.96 14.43 11.62
C PRO A 60 3.66 15.24 11.76
N ILE A 61 2.77 15.20 10.74
CA ILE A 61 1.60 16.07 10.58
C ILE A 61 0.29 15.33 10.90
N ILE A 62 0.21 14.01 10.75
CA ILE A 62 -0.99 13.20 11.11
C ILE A 62 -0.93 12.81 12.62
N GLY A 63 -0.41 13.71 13.45
CA GLY A 63 -0.38 13.58 14.91
C GLY A 63 -1.51 14.36 15.60
N GLN A 64 -2.61 14.68 14.90
CA GLN A 64 -3.70 15.49 15.45
C GLN A 64 -5.04 14.78 15.34
N ALA A 65 -5.20 13.68 16.09
CA ALA A 65 -6.49 13.31 16.65
C ALA A 65 -6.42 13.55 18.15
N THR A 66 -6.74 14.78 18.57
CA THR A 66 -6.72 15.17 19.97
C THR A 66 -8.06 14.84 20.63
N GLU A 67 -8.16 13.67 21.25
CA GLU A 67 -9.06 13.47 22.40
C GLU A 67 -8.18 13.11 23.60
N GLY A 68 -8.00 14.07 24.52
CA GLY A 68 -7.43 13.79 25.85
C GLY A 68 -5.90 13.96 26.05
N GLY A 69 -5.15 14.54 25.12
CA GLY A 69 -3.79 15.02 25.39
C GLY A 69 -2.67 13.98 25.34
N GLU A 70 -2.92 12.78 24.80
CA GLU A 70 -1.89 11.77 24.56
C GLU A 70 -1.66 11.61 23.05
N VAL A 71 -0.47 11.97 22.56
CA VAL A 71 -0.09 11.72 21.16
C VAL A 71 0.21 10.23 21.00
N ARG A 72 -0.75 9.48 20.45
CA ARG A 72 -0.51 8.10 20.04
C ARG A 72 -0.05 8.07 18.59
N TYR A 73 1.18 7.59 18.39
CA TYR A 73 1.66 7.21 17.08
C TYR A 73 0.86 6.00 16.61
N ASP A 74 0.02 6.18 15.60
CA ASP A 74 -0.69 5.07 15.00
C ASP A 74 0.30 4.25 14.18
N VAL A 75 0.54 3.02 14.60
CA VAL A 75 1.34 2.05 13.85
C VAL A 75 0.48 1.42 12.76
N PHE A 76 1.10 0.89 11.70
CA PHE A 76 0.36 0.20 10.64
C PHE A 76 -0.48 -0.96 11.20
N LYS A 77 -1.81 -0.76 11.22
CA LYS A 77 -2.81 -1.75 11.69
C LYS A 77 -3.40 -2.61 10.59
N GLY A 78 -2.81 -2.56 9.39
CA GLY A 78 -3.31 -3.20 8.18
C GLY A 78 -3.96 -2.23 7.20
N PHE A 79 -4.57 -2.79 6.16
CA PHE A 79 -5.28 -2.04 5.13
C PHE A 79 -6.61 -1.51 5.63
N ASN A 80 -6.94 -0.26 5.28
CA ASN A 80 -8.23 0.34 5.60
C ASN A 80 -9.35 -0.17 4.68
N LEU A 81 -10.61 0.21 4.96
CA LEU A 81 -11.77 -0.26 4.18
C LEU A 81 -11.71 0.12 2.69
N ALA A 82 -11.16 1.28 2.35
CA ALA A 82 -11.05 1.73 0.97
C ALA A 82 -9.97 0.97 0.20
N GLU A 83 -8.88 0.58 0.86
CA GLU A 83 -7.85 -0.26 0.24
C GLU A 83 -8.33 -1.70 0.12
N LEU A 84 -9.00 -2.21 1.16
CA LEU A 84 -9.57 -3.55 1.14
C LEU A 84 -10.62 -3.70 0.04
N SER A 85 -11.41 -2.66 -0.27
CA SER A 85 -12.37 -2.75 -1.38
C SER A 85 -11.67 -3.06 -2.70
N VAL A 86 -10.56 -2.37 -2.99
CA VAL A 86 -9.73 -2.64 -4.18
C VAL A 86 -9.08 -4.01 -4.09
N LEU A 87 -8.42 -4.34 -2.97
CA LEU A 87 -7.70 -5.61 -2.83
C LEU A 87 -8.63 -6.82 -2.91
N ASN A 88 -9.88 -6.70 -2.47
CA ASN A 88 -10.86 -7.78 -2.50
C ASN A 88 -11.31 -8.17 -3.91
N ASP A 89 -11.20 -7.27 -4.89
CA ASP A 89 -11.49 -7.56 -6.29
C ASP A 89 -10.43 -8.48 -6.91
N TYR A 90 -9.18 -8.37 -6.43
CA TYR A 90 -8.04 -9.18 -6.89
C TYR A 90 -7.74 -10.36 -5.97
N ARG A 91 -8.40 -10.44 -4.82
CA ARG A 91 -8.25 -11.56 -3.90
C ARG A 91 -8.80 -12.82 -4.56
N ARG A 92 -7.94 -13.82 -4.70
CA ARG A 92 -8.39 -15.17 -5.06
C ARG A 92 -9.26 -15.73 -3.94
N ARG A 93 -10.57 -15.75 -4.16
CA ARG A 93 -11.53 -16.41 -3.25
C ARG A 93 -11.30 -17.91 -3.32
N SER A 94 -11.23 -18.58 -2.16
CA SER A 94 -11.23 -20.04 -2.14
C SER A 94 -12.52 -20.53 -2.83
N ALA A 95 -12.35 -21.39 -3.82
CA ALA A 95 -13.46 -22.10 -4.46
C ALA A 95 -13.85 -23.32 -3.63
#